data_AF-A0A0Q8RZ86-F1
#
_entry.id   AF-A0A0Q8RZ86-F1
#
_cell.length_a   1.000
_cell.length_b   1.000
_cell.length_c   1.000
_cell.angle_alpha   90.00
_cell.angle_beta   90.00
_cell.angle_gamma   90.00
#
_symmetry.space_group_name_H-M   'P 1'
#
loop_
_entity.id
_entity.type
_entity.pdbx_description
1 polymer ?
#
loop_
_entity_poly.entity_id
_entity_poly.type
_entity_poly.pdbx_seq_one_letter_code
_entity_poly.pdbx_strand_id
1 'polypeptide(L)'
;MRELSGHALWRYISGAYLTVGGDRDFHYLLPRIFELAAFSPFEIPDTEIVLGKLERARWTTWETIEKEAVCQFVDAWFDYAIEQDLRDAAEDWLVSSQAESVLCGAAYAGMPLSGWLARLFEPRSAPLLADLIERYPHGMSAFWEDVPGGFEQLSTLLAQGSA
;
A
#
# COMPACT_ATOMS: atom_id res chain seq x y z
N MET A 1 16.38 11.38 12.97
CA MET A 1 15.64 10.46 12.06
C MET A 1 14.83 11.22 11.01
N ARG A 2 14.10 12.30 11.37
CA ARG A 2 13.38 13.17 10.41
C ARG A 2 14.27 13.85 9.34
N GLU A 3 15.57 13.93 9.60
CA GLU A 3 16.56 14.48 8.66
C GLU A 3 16.93 13.52 7.52
N LEU A 4 16.49 12.26 7.58
CA LEU A 4 16.67 11.32 6.46
C LEU A 4 15.75 11.70 5.31
N SER A 5 16.35 12.06 4.18
CA SER A 5 15.65 12.39 2.95
C SER A 5 15.11 11.15 2.25
N GLY A 6 14.03 11.30 1.50
CA GLY A 6 13.48 10.21 0.70
C GLY A 6 14.50 9.65 -0.29
N HIS A 7 15.33 10.50 -0.90
CA HIS A 7 16.39 10.07 -1.81
C HIS A 7 17.42 9.12 -1.17
N ALA A 8 17.78 9.34 0.09
CA ALA A 8 18.67 8.44 0.83
C ALA A 8 17.97 7.10 1.12
N LEU A 9 16.69 7.15 1.49
CA LEU A 9 15.89 5.96 1.77
C LEU A 9 15.52 5.19 0.51
N TRP A 10 15.38 5.84 -0.64
CA TRP A 10 15.14 5.22 -1.93
C TRP A 10 16.25 4.22 -2.26
N ARG A 11 17.50 4.67 -2.21
CA ARG A 11 18.65 3.80 -2.45
C ARG A 11 18.68 2.63 -1.47
N TYR A 12 18.29 2.88 -0.22
CA TYR A 12 18.20 1.85 0.80
C TYR A 12 17.13 0.80 0.46
N ILE A 13 15.89 1.22 0.20
CA ILE A 13 14.75 0.32 -0.08
C ILE A 13 14.95 -0.44 -1.40
N SER A 14 15.37 0.26 -2.47
CA SER A 14 15.51 -0.33 -3.81
C SER A 14 16.69 -1.30 -3.93
N GLY A 15 17.74 -1.17 -3.13
CA GLY A 15 18.95 -2.00 -3.30
C GLY A 15 19.79 -2.26 -2.06
N ALA A 16 19.98 -1.27 -1.18
CA ALA A 16 20.90 -1.42 -0.05
C ALA A 16 20.36 -2.33 1.07
N TYR A 17 19.03 -2.46 1.22
CA TYR A 17 18.42 -3.42 2.14
C TYR A 17 18.85 -4.87 1.83
N LEU A 18 19.12 -5.19 0.56
CA LEU A 18 19.55 -6.53 0.14
C LEU A 18 21.07 -6.73 0.20
N THR A 19 21.86 -5.66 0.36
CA THR A 19 23.31 -5.69 0.08
C THR A 19 24.20 -5.01 1.12
N VAL A 20 23.65 -4.10 1.95
CA VAL A 20 24.41 -3.25 2.87
C VAL A 20 23.76 -3.18 4.27
N GLY A 21 22.43 -3.16 4.36
CA GLY A 21 21.69 -3.23 5.63
C GLY A 21 21.02 -4.57 5.87
N GLY A 22 20.39 -4.74 7.03
CA GLY A 22 19.59 -5.93 7.35
C GLY A 22 18.23 -5.60 7.97
N ASP A 23 17.51 -6.65 8.39
CA ASP A 23 16.16 -6.55 8.97
C ASP A 23 16.07 -5.57 10.15
N ARG A 24 17.14 -5.50 10.96
CA ARG A 24 17.23 -4.57 12.09
C ARG A 24 17.26 -3.10 11.64
N ASP A 25 17.97 -2.80 10.57
CA ASP A 25 18.04 -1.43 10.04
C ASP A 25 16.70 -1.04 9.43
N PHE A 26 16.06 -1.97 8.72
CA PHE A 26 14.76 -1.73 8.11
C PHE A 26 13.71 -1.47 9.18
N HIS A 27 13.68 -2.30 10.22
CA HIS A 27 12.80 -2.11 11.36
C HIS A 27 13.02 -0.74 12.03
N TYR A 28 14.27 -0.33 12.26
CA TYR A 28 14.58 0.97 12.85
C TYR A 28 14.17 2.16 11.95
N LEU A 29 14.30 2.02 10.63
CA LEU A 29 13.97 3.06 9.65
C LEU A 29 12.49 3.08 9.26
N LEU A 30 11.74 2.03 9.57
CA LEU A 30 10.36 1.83 9.11
C LEU A 30 9.45 3.03 9.38
N PRO A 31 9.45 3.68 10.56
CA PRO A 31 8.56 4.80 10.81
C PRO A 31 8.76 5.95 9.81
N ARG A 32 10.01 6.23 9.43
CA ARG A 32 10.32 7.31 8.47
C ARG A 32 10.01 6.88 7.03
N ILE A 33 10.22 5.61 6.70
CA ILE A 33 9.85 5.05 5.40
C ILE A 33 8.33 5.17 5.19
N PHE A 34 7.55 4.77 6.20
CA PHE A 34 6.09 4.84 6.20
C PHE A 34 5.57 6.28 6.12
N GLU A 35 6.15 7.20 6.89
CA GLU A 35 5.82 8.62 6.82
C GLU A 35 5.98 9.17 5.40
N LEU A 36 7.13 8.90 4.76
CA LEU A 36 7.40 9.38 3.40
C LEU A 36 6.51 8.71 2.36
N ALA A 37 6.26 7.40 2.47
CA ALA A 37 5.42 6.71 1.51
C ALA A 37 3.96 7.20 1.56
N ALA A 38 3.46 7.54 2.76
CA ALA A 38 2.10 8.06 2.91
C ALA A 38 1.94 9.53 2.50
N PHE A 39 2.93 10.39 2.82
CA PHE A 39 2.77 11.85 2.65
C PHE A 39 3.63 12.46 1.55
N SER A 40 4.58 11.71 1.00
CA SER A 40 5.52 12.18 -0.03
C SER A 40 5.89 11.03 -0.98
N PRO A 41 4.91 10.36 -1.61
CA PRO A 41 5.12 9.12 -2.36
C PRO A 41 6.12 9.27 -3.51
N PHE A 42 6.31 10.48 -4.06
CA PHE A 42 7.30 10.73 -5.12
C PHE A 42 8.76 10.78 -4.62
N GLU A 43 8.99 10.84 -3.30
CA GLU A 43 10.34 10.88 -2.72
C GLU A 43 10.90 9.51 -2.35
N ILE A 44 10.08 8.45 -2.42
CA ILE A 44 10.41 7.09 -1.97
C ILE A 44 9.85 6.07 -2.99
N PRO A 45 10.34 4.82 -3.04
CA PRO A 45 9.81 3.84 -3.98
C PRO A 45 8.31 3.61 -3.80
N ASP A 46 7.69 3.04 -4.84
CA ASP A 46 6.26 2.76 -4.89
C ASP A 46 5.77 2.05 -3.62
N THR A 47 4.54 2.35 -3.21
CA THR A 47 3.93 1.81 -1.99
C THR A 47 3.98 0.29 -1.94
N GLU A 48 3.79 -0.37 -3.08
CA GLU A 48 3.88 -1.82 -3.24
C GLU A 48 5.27 -2.35 -2.89
N ILE A 49 6.32 -1.66 -3.34
CA ILE A 49 7.71 -1.99 -3.02
C ILE A 49 7.96 -1.78 -1.53
N VAL A 50 7.49 -0.66 -0.96
CA VAL A 50 7.69 -0.31 0.45
C VAL A 50 7.04 -1.34 1.36
N LEU A 51 5.75 -1.62 1.17
CA LEU A 51 5.01 -2.58 1.99
C LEU A 51 5.51 -4.00 1.74
N GLY A 52 5.90 -4.36 0.52
CA GLY A 52 6.49 -5.67 0.24
C GLY A 52 7.84 -5.93 0.91
N LYS A 53 8.52 -4.91 1.44
CA LYS A 53 9.69 -5.12 2.30
C LYS A 53 9.33 -5.66 3.69
N LEU A 54 8.10 -5.47 4.17
CA LEU A 54 7.66 -6.01 5.46
C LEU A 54 7.77 -7.53 5.49
N GLU A 55 7.29 -8.20 4.45
CA GLU A 55 7.36 -9.66 4.35
C GLU A 55 8.82 -10.14 4.33
N ARG A 56 9.68 -9.43 3.60
CA ARG A 56 11.12 -9.72 3.59
C ARG A 56 11.77 -9.55 4.95
N ALA A 57 11.38 -8.53 5.70
CA ALA A 57 11.85 -8.29 7.06
C ALA A 57 11.17 -9.18 8.11
N ARG A 58 10.34 -10.14 7.67
CA ARG A 58 9.61 -11.10 8.49
C ARG A 58 8.86 -10.41 9.62
N TRP A 59 8.17 -9.32 9.29
CA TRP A 59 7.48 -8.47 10.27
C TRP A 59 6.50 -9.25 11.16
N THR A 60 5.94 -10.36 10.67
CA THR A 60 5.08 -11.29 11.43
C THR A 60 5.76 -11.93 12.65
N THR A 61 7.10 -11.93 12.68
CA THR A 61 7.92 -12.42 13.80
C THR A 61 8.28 -11.35 14.83
N TRP A 62 7.95 -10.08 14.57
CA TRP A 62 8.22 -8.98 15.50
C TRP A 62 7.32 -9.05 16.74
N GLU A 63 7.62 -8.20 17.73
CA GLU A 63 6.84 -8.13 18.95
C GLU A 63 5.38 -7.76 18.66
N THR A 64 4.46 -8.22 19.50
CA THR A 64 3.02 -8.03 19.27
C THR A 64 2.65 -6.56 19.11
N ILE A 65 3.23 -5.70 19.95
CA ILE A 65 2.99 -4.25 19.90
C ILE A 65 3.49 -3.60 18.59
N GLU A 66 4.58 -4.13 18.02
CA GLU A 66 5.17 -3.61 16.78
C GLU A 66 4.31 -4.01 15.58
N LYS A 67 3.83 -5.27 15.56
CA LYS A 67 2.89 -5.74 14.55
C LYS A 67 1.58 -4.97 14.58
N GLU A 68 1.04 -4.73 15.78
CA GLU A 68 -0.17 -3.91 15.96
C GLU A 68 0.03 -2.49 15.43
N ALA A 69 1.19 -1.87 15.71
CA ALA A 69 1.51 -0.54 15.20
C ALA A 69 1.60 -0.49 13.67
N VAL A 70 2.22 -1.51 13.04
CA VAL A 70 2.26 -1.64 11.58
C VAL A 70 0.85 -1.77 11.01
N CYS A 71 0.03 -2.68 11.56
CA CYS A 71 -1.34 -2.87 11.11
C CYS A 71 -2.17 -1.58 11.25
N GLN A 72 -2.11 -0.90 12.40
CA GLN A 72 -2.83 0.35 12.64
C GLN A 72 -2.38 1.46 11.68
N PHE A 73 -1.09 1.55 11.39
CA PHE A 73 -0.58 2.52 10.43
C PHE A 73 -1.09 2.26 9.02
N VAL A 74 -0.97 1.01 8.53
CA VAL A 74 -1.45 0.65 7.18
C VAL A 74 -2.96 0.82 7.07
N ASP A 75 -3.70 0.55 8.15
CA ASP A 75 -5.14 0.78 8.21
C ASP A 75 -5.52 2.25 8.03
N ALA A 76 -4.85 3.14 8.78
CA ALA A 76 -5.05 4.58 8.68
C ALA A 76 -4.54 5.14 7.33
N TRP A 77 -3.47 4.57 6.79
CA TRP A 77 -2.94 4.94 5.47
C TRP A 77 -3.94 4.57 4.37
N PHE A 78 -4.59 3.41 4.44
CA PHE A 78 -5.62 3.05 3.47
C PHE A 78 -6.81 4.02 3.49
N ASP A 79 -7.30 4.39 4.68
CA ASP A 79 -8.38 5.39 4.80
C ASP A 79 -7.92 6.76 4.25
N TYR A 80 -6.69 7.18 4.54
CA TYR A 80 -6.11 8.40 3.98
C TYR A 80 -5.99 8.33 2.45
N ALA A 81 -5.58 7.20 1.90
CA ALA A 81 -5.45 6.99 0.45
C ALA A 81 -6.80 7.09 -0.26
N ILE A 82 -7.87 6.51 0.31
CA ILE A 82 -9.24 6.71 -0.19
C ILE A 82 -9.59 8.19 -0.24
N GLU A 83 -9.30 8.94 0.82
CA GLU A 83 -9.60 10.38 0.85
C GLU A 83 -8.82 11.19 -0.19
N GLN A 84 -7.58 10.80 -0.52
CA GLN A 84 -6.81 11.43 -1.59
C GLN A 84 -7.41 11.10 -2.96
N ASP A 85 -7.64 9.82 -3.25
CA ASP A 85 -8.18 9.39 -4.55
C ASP A 85 -9.55 10.05 -4.82
N LEU A 86 -10.41 10.16 -3.79
CA LEU A 86 -11.70 10.85 -3.89
C LEU A 86 -11.55 12.37 -4.12
N ARG A 87 -10.52 13.00 -3.54
CA ARG A 87 -10.24 14.42 -3.76
C ARG A 87 -9.77 14.65 -5.20
N ASP A 88 -8.84 13.84 -5.68
CA ASP A 88 -8.30 13.94 -7.04
C ASP A 88 -9.39 13.72 -8.09
N ALA A 89 -10.28 12.73 -7.84
CA ALA A 89 -11.44 12.49 -8.69
C ALA A 89 -12.43 13.68 -8.71
N ALA A 90 -12.60 14.38 -7.58
CA ALA A 90 -13.48 15.55 -7.51
C ALA A 90 -12.91 16.77 -8.26
N GLU A 91 -11.60 16.84 -8.43
CA GLU A 91 -10.92 17.94 -9.13
C GLU A 91 -10.75 17.68 -10.64
N ASP A 92 -11.21 16.53 -11.16
CA ASP A 92 -11.02 16.06 -12.55
C ASP A 92 -9.53 15.93 -12.93
N TRP A 93 -8.70 15.62 -11.94
CA TRP A 93 -7.31 15.24 -12.13
C TRP A 93 -7.24 13.75 -12.45
N LEU A 94 -6.09 13.28 -12.97
CA LEU A 94 -5.81 11.85 -13.06
C LEU A 94 -6.07 11.22 -11.68
N VAL A 95 -7.07 10.34 -11.60
CA VAL A 95 -7.43 9.63 -10.37
C VAL A 95 -6.16 8.95 -9.87
N SER A 96 -5.65 9.39 -8.72
CA SER A 96 -4.53 8.68 -8.10
C SER A 96 -5.01 7.30 -7.70
N SER A 97 -4.14 6.30 -7.86
CA SER A 97 -4.45 4.90 -7.54
C SER A 97 -3.89 4.53 -6.17
N GLN A 98 -3.90 5.46 -5.20
CA GLN A 98 -3.18 5.26 -3.94
C GLN A 98 -3.84 4.16 -3.10
N ALA A 99 -5.17 4.11 -3.06
CA ALA A 99 -5.88 3.06 -2.35
C ALA A 99 -5.58 1.67 -2.94
N GLU A 100 -5.50 1.58 -4.28
CA GLU A 100 -5.09 0.35 -4.95
C GLU A 100 -3.65 -0.04 -4.60
N SER A 101 -2.72 0.91 -4.64
CA SER A 101 -1.31 0.65 -4.32
C SER A 101 -1.11 0.20 -2.87
N VAL A 102 -1.88 0.76 -1.93
CA VAL A 102 -1.89 0.29 -0.53
C VAL A 102 -2.45 -1.13 -0.44
N LEU A 103 -3.55 -1.45 -1.12
CA LEU A 103 -4.11 -2.82 -1.15
C LEU A 103 -3.11 -3.83 -1.73
N CYS A 104 -2.50 -3.49 -2.86
CA CYS A 104 -1.50 -4.33 -3.52
C CYS A 104 -0.29 -4.55 -2.61
N GLY A 105 0.26 -3.47 -2.06
CA GLY A 105 1.39 -3.55 -1.13
C GLY A 105 1.07 -4.32 0.15
N ALA A 106 -0.15 -4.21 0.69
CA ALA A 106 -0.57 -4.99 1.84
C ALA A 106 -0.68 -6.50 1.50
N ALA A 107 -1.09 -6.83 0.27
CA ALA A 107 -1.03 -8.20 -0.23
C ALA A 107 0.42 -8.72 -0.29
N TYR A 108 1.38 -7.91 -0.74
CA TYR A 108 2.80 -8.28 -0.69
C TYR A 108 3.30 -8.50 0.74
N ALA A 109 2.79 -7.73 1.70
CA ALA A 109 3.13 -7.86 3.11
C ALA A 109 2.46 -9.06 3.80
N GLY A 110 1.68 -9.87 3.07
CA GLY A 110 0.95 -11.01 3.62
C GLY A 110 -0.21 -10.63 4.55
N MET A 111 -0.72 -9.39 4.44
CA MET A 111 -1.81 -8.90 5.27
C MET A 111 -3.18 -9.37 4.76
N PRO A 112 -4.14 -9.65 5.66
CA PRO A 112 -5.50 -10.01 5.25
C PRO A 112 -6.22 -8.80 4.67
N LEU A 113 -6.66 -8.90 3.42
CA LEU A 113 -7.28 -7.76 2.70
C LEU A 113 -8.75 -7.55 3.03
N SER A 114 -9.42 -8.52 3.65
CA SER A 114 -10.89 -8.54 3.79
C SER A 114 -11.48 -7.29 4.44
N GLY A 115 -10.77 -6.70 5.42
CA GLY A 115 -11.22 -5.48 6.09
C GLY A 115 -11.23 -4.27 5.17
N TRP A 116 -10.17 -4.07 4.39
CA TRP A 116 -10.06 -2.95 3.45
C TRP A 116 -10.94 -3.12 2.23
N LEU A 117 -11.04 -4.35 1.74
CA LEU A 117 -11.94 -4.70 0.66
C LEU A 117 -13.41 -4.42 1.01
N ALA A 118 -13.83 -4.68 2.25
CA ALA A 118 -15.18 -4.32 2.71
C ALA A 118 -15.43 -2.80 2.70
N ARG A 119 -14.41 -1.99 3.00
CA ARG A 119 -14.52 -0.52 3.00
C ARG A 119 -14.73 0.06 1.60
N LEU A 120 -14.23 -0.59 0.54
CA LEU A 120 -14.48 -0.16 -0.83
C LEU A 120 -15.98 -0.17 -1.20
N PHE A 121 -16.78 -1.00 -0.54
CA PHE A 121 -18.23 -1.09 -0.74
C PHE A 121 -19.03 -0.13 0.15
N GLU A 122 -18.37 0.64 1.01
CA GLU A 122 -19.04 1.67 1.78
C GLU A 122 -19.50 2.82 0.85
N PRO A 123 -20.66 3.45 1.12
CA PRO A 123 -21.18 4.52 0.26
C PRO A 123 -20.20 5.68 0.02
N ARG A 124 -19.30 5.95 0.99
CA ARG A 124 -18.28 6.99 0.88
C ARG A 124 -17.24 6.71 -0.21
N SER A 125 -16.98 5.45 -0.52
CA SER A 125 -15.96 4.99 -1.46
C SER A 125 -16.52 4.67 -2.84
N ALA A 126 -17.81 4.91 -3.08
CA ALA A 126 -18.47 4.56 -4.34
C ALA A 126 -17.79 5.12 -5.61
N PRO A 127 -17.28 6.37 -5.66
CA PRO A 127 -16.55 6.87 -6.83
C PRO A 127 -15.25 6.09 -7.09
N LEU A 128 -14.49 5.79 -6.03
CA LEU A 128 -13.27 4.98 -6.12
C LEU A 128 -13.57 3.56 -6.59
N LEU A 129 -14.64 2.94 -6.07
CA LEU A 129 -15.05 1.60 -6.50
C LEU A 129 -15.44 1.59 -7.99
N ALA A 130 -16.15 2.61 -8.46
CA ALA A 130 -16.51 2.74 -9.88
C ALA A 130 -15.26 2.85 -10.76
N ASP A 131 -14.26 3.66 -10.36
CA ASP A 131 -12.98 3.78 -11.05
C ASP A 131 -12.22 2.42 -11.10
N LEU A 132 -12.15 1.72 -9.98
CA LEU A 132 -11.52 0.39 -9.92
C LEU A 132 -12.22 -0.62 -10.85
N ILE A 133 -13.55 -0.60 -10.91
CA ILE A 133 -14.34 -1.45 -11.81
C ILE A 133 -14.05 -1.10 -13.28
N GLU A 134 -13.98 0.20 -13.62
CA GLU A 134 -13.71 0.65 -14.99
C GLU A 134 -12.32 0.24 -15.48
N ARG A 135 -11.31 0.34 -14.61
CA ARG A 135 -9.93 -0.06 -14.95
C ARG A 135 -9.74 -1.57 -14.95
N TYR A 136 -10.53 -2.33 -14.21
CA TYR A 136 -10.38 -3.78 -14.13
C TYR A 136 -10.74 -4.48 -15.46
N PRO A 137 -9.95 -5.49 -15.92
CA PRO A 137 -8.71 -5.98 -15.32
C PRO A 137 -7.43 -5.33 -15.88
N HIS A 138 -7.52 -4.54 -16.96
CA HIS A 138 -6.35 -4.16 -17.78
C HIS A 138 -5.63 -2.87 -17.34
N GLY A 139 -6.27 -2.04 -16.51
CA GLY A 139 -5.74 -0.81 -15.94
C GLY A 139 -5.35 -0.94 -14.47
N MET A 140 -5.13 -2.17 -14.01
CA MET A 140 -4.65 -2.46 -12.65
C MET A 140 -3.12 -2.35 -12.59
N SER A 141 -2.60 -2.10 -11.39
CA SER A 141 -1.17 -2.06 -11.10
C SER A 141 -0.49 -3.37 -11.53
N ALA A 142 0.63 -3.28 -12.27
CA ALA A 142 1.40 -4.45 -12.69
C ALA A 142 1.97 -5.24 -11.50
N PHE A 143 2.10 -4.60 -10.33
CA PHE A 143 2.52 -5.24 -9.09
C PHE A 143 1.58 -6.38 -8.65
N TRP A 144 0.33 -6.40 -9.10
CA TRP A 144 -0.59 -7.51 -8.82
C TRP A 144 -0.13 -8.85 -9.38
N GLU A 145 0.73 -8.87 -10.41
CA GLU A 145 1.28 -10.09 -11.02
C GLU A 145 2.09 -10.93 -10.02
N ASP A 146 2.75 -10.30 -9.05
CA ASP A 146 3.56 -10.98 -8.03
C ASP A 146 2.73 -11.47 -6.82
N VAL A 147 1.49 -11.01 -6.69
CA VAL A 147 0.59 -11.34 -5.57
C VAL A 147 -0.77 -11.87 -6.06
N PRO A 148 -0.79 -12.97 -6.84
CA PRO A 148 -1.99 -13.45 -7.53
C PRO A 148 -3.15 -13.79 -6.58
N GLY A 149 -2.87 -14.28 -5.38
CA GLY A 149 -3.91 -14.58 -4.38
C GLY A 149 -4.58 -13.33 -3.78
N GLY A 150 -3.85 -12.20 -3.72
CA GLY A 150 -4.43 -10.91 -3.36
C GLY A 150 -5.28 -10.36 -4.51
N PHE A 151 -4.77 -10.47 -5.73
CA PHE A 151 -5.48 -10.06 -6.94
C PHE A 151 -6.78 -10.84 -7.14
N GLU A 152 -6.79 -12.15 -6.88
CA GLU A 152 -8.00 -12.99 -6.95
C GLU A 152 -9.09 -12.53 -5.97
N GLN A 153 -8.71 -12.17 -4.73
CA GLN A 153 -9.66 -11.63 -3.74
C GLN A 153 -10.29 -10.32 -4.23
N LEU A 154 -9.47 -9.40 -4.75
CA LEU A 154 -9.96 -8.15 -5.31
C LEU A 154 -10.88 -8.40 -6.52
N SER A 155 -10.42 -9.23 -7.46
CA SER A 155 -11.16 -9.59 -8.68
C SER A 155 -12.52 -10.19 -8.39
N THR A 156 -12.60 -11.10 -7.40
CA THR A 156 -13.84 -11.72 -6.96
C THR A 156 -14.84 -10.69 -6.46
N LEU A 157 -14.37 -9.67 -5.74
CA LEU A 157 -15.24 -8.61 -5.22
C LEU A 157 -15.65 -7.61 -6.30
N LEU A 158 -14.73 -7.17 -7.16
CA LEU A 158 -15.07 -6.26 -8.26
C LEU A 158 -16.10 -6.89 -9.21
N ALA A 159 -16.01 -8.20 -9.44
CA ALA A 159 -17.00 -8.95 -10.20
C ALA A 159 -18.38 -9.01 -9.52
N GLN A 160 -18.45 -9.01 -8.19
CA GLN A 160 -19.72 -8.99 -7.44
C GLN A 160 -20.36 -7.59 -7.40
N GLY A 161 -19.55 -6.52 -7.41
CA GLY A 161 -20.01 -5.13 -7.40
C GLY A 161 -20.45 -4.59 -8.77
N SER A 162 -20.16 -5.32 -9.86
CA SER A 162 -20.51 -4.95 -11.24
C SER A 162 -21.87 -5.53 -11.71
N ALA A 163 -22.59 -6.25 -10.84
CA ALA A 163 -23.85 -6.94 -11.13
C ALA A 163 -25.07 -6.19 -10.54
#